data_AF-A0A024UQM4-F1
#
_entry.id   AF-A0A024UQM4-F1
#
_cell.length_a   1.000
_cell.length_b   1.000
_cell.length_c   1.000
_cell.angle_alpha   90.00
_cell.angle_beta   90.00
_cell.angle_gamma   90.00
#
_symmetry.space_group_name_H-M   'P 1'
#
loop_
_entity.id
_entity.type
_entity.pdbx_description
1 polymer ?
#
loop_
_entity_poly.entity_id
_entity_poly.type
_entity_poly.pdbx_seq_one_letter_code
_entity_poly.pdbx_strand_id
1 'polypeptide(L)'
;MDVQRKELLEEVMTWHHRMFRELLSQHHQLVEAHIDVFGTHPITQRVYRSANKENFEEIINPKLTLDNMMVTDFMVDLCDEHVGDDGSCTVDQFHHVLDAISKQDSQTSKLTLGDKVRTCYVIDRTLHSKRVSEGDVLKLTERYQSIGARMLLQWVVDTTSRGQPDEDCANLFLRVLISIPPKDPRVLREFGSVLAAQASRQESPVMRALFNQLLALFEK
;
A
#
# COMPACT_ATOMS: atom_id res chain seq x y z
N MET A 1 50.14 32.76 -5.54
CA MET A 1 49.15 32.69 -4.44
C MET A 1 47.98 31.78 -4.77
N ASP A 2 47.41 31.79 -5.98
CA ASP A 2 46.24 30.95 -6.30
C ASP A 2 46.52 29.44 -6.41
N VAL A 3 47.71 29.04 -6.87
CA VAL A 3 48.09 27.61 -6.97
C VAL A 3 48.19 26.96 -5.59
N GLN A 4 48.91 27.60 -4.66
CA GLN A 4 49.00 27.14 -3.26
C GLN A 4 47.65 27.12 -2.54
N ARG A 5 46.76 28.07 -2.86
CA ARG A 5 45.40 28.11 -2.28
C ARG A 5 44.56 26.94 -2.78
N LYS A 6 44.75 26.53 -4.03
CA LYS A 6 44.05 25.38 -4.64
C LYS A 6 44.56 24.06 -4.07
N GLU A 7 45.87 23.90 -3.90
CA GLU A 7 46.50 22.72 -3.28
C GLU A 7 46.03 22.55 -1.82
N LEU A 8 46.01 23.64 -1.04
CA LEU A 8 45.47 23.62 0.33
C LEU A 8 43.99 23.25 0.38
N LEU A 9 43.18 23.70 -0.60
CA LEU A 9 41.76 23.36 -0.66
C LEU A 9 41.56 21.87 -0.99
N GLU A 10 42.35 21.33 -1.92
CA GLU A 10 42.30 19.92 -2.30
C GLU A 10 42.72 18.99 -1.14
N GLU A 11 43.75 19.36 -0.38
CA GLU A 11 44.14 18.62 0.83
C GLU A 11 43.04 18.64 1.90
N VAL A 12 42.44 19.81 2.17
CA VAL A 12 41.34 19.95 3.13
C VAL A 12 40.13 19.12 2.70
N MET A 13 39.76 19.16 1.42
CA MET A 13 38.62 18.38 0.89
C MET A 13 38.88 16.87 0.93
N THR A 14 40.11 16.46 0.63
CA THR A 14 40.52 15.05 0.70
C THR A 14 40.48 14.54 2.14
N TRP A 15 40.93 15.37 3.09
CA TRP A 15 40.87 15.05 4.51
C TRP A 15 39.43 14.94 5.00
N HIS A 16 38.55 15.89 4.65
CA HIS A 16 37.12 15.82 4.98
C HIS A 16 36.44 14.59 4.37
N HIS A 17 36.75 14.25 3.12
CA HIS A 17 36.21 13.07 2.46
C HIS A 17 36.63 11.78 3.16
N ARG A 18 37.89 11.68 3.57
CA ARG A 18 38.42 10.53 4.30
C ARG A 18 37.76 10.39 5.67
N MET A 19 37.67 11.48 6.42
CA MET A 19 37.05 11.49 7.74
C MET A 19 35.55 11.14 7.66
N PHE A 20 34.86 11.61 6.61
CA PHE A 20 33.46 11.25 6.35
C PHE A 20 33.30 9.76 6.02
N ARG A 21 34.20 9.17 5.21
CA ARG A 21 34.19 7.73 4.94
C ARG A 21 34.44 6.89 6.20
N GLU A 22 35.35 7.32 7.06
CA GLU A 22 35.63 6.65 8.33
C GLU A 22 34.42 6.70 9.27
N LEU A 23 33.75 7.85 9.37
CA LEU A 23 32.50 8.00 10.12
C LEU A 23 31.36 7.12 9.56
N LEU A 24 31.21 7.05 8.23
CA LEU A 24 30.24 6.17 7.58
C LEU A 24 30.52 4.69 7.85
N SER A 25 31.80 4.28 7.81
CA SER A 25 32.20 2.91 8.11
C SER A 25 31.89 2.54 9.56
N GLN A 26 32.16 3.44 10.51
CA GLN A 26 31.82 3.23 11.92
C GLN A 26 30.31 3.18 12.13
N HIS A 27 29.55 4.03 11.44
CA HIS A 27 28.09 4.00 11.46
C HIS A 27 27.54 2.66 10.95
N HIS A 28 28.07 2.15 9.84
CA HIS A 28 27.66 0.86 9.28
C HIS A 28 27.93 -0.30 10.25
N GLN A 29 29.12 -0.33 10.86
CA GLN A 29 29.45 -1.33 11.88
C GLN A 29 28.54 -1.26 13.10
N LEU A 30 28.14 -0.05 13.52
CA LEU A 30 27.23 0.16 14.63
C LEU A 30 25.81 -0.33 14.29
N VAL A 31 25.39 -0.13 13.03
CA VAL A 31 24.11 -0.59 12.48
C VAL A 31 24.09 -2.12 12.39
N GLU A 32 25.15 -2.75 11.88
CA GLU A 32 25.28 -4.21 11.83
C GLU A 32 25.26 -4.81 13.24
N ALA A 33 26.01 -4.23 14.19
CA ALA A 33 25.97 -4.67 15.57
C ALA A 33 24.58 -4.52 16.21
N HIS A 34 23.83 -3.47 15.84
CA HIS A 34 22.44 -3.31 16.29
C HIS A 34 21.52 -4.38 15.68
N ILE A 35 21.69 -4.73 14.40
CA ILE A 35 20.94 -5.83 13.76
C ILE A 35 21.29 -7.16 14.43
N ASP A 36 22.56 -7.42 14.73
CA ASP A 36 22.99 -8.65 15.38
C ASP A 36 22.42 -8.79 16.80
N VAL A 37 22.29 -7.69 17.54
CA VAL A 37 21.76 -7.69 18.91
C VAL A 37 20.23 -7.66 18.96
N PHE A 38 19.58 -6.92 18.06
CA PHE A 38 18.13 -6.64 18.13
C PHE A 38 17.32 -7.21 16.95
N GLY A 39 17.97 -7.95 16.04
CA GLY A 39 17.35 -8.56 14.86
C GLY A 39 16.81 -7.56 13.83
N THR A 40 17.03 -6.26 14.02
CA THR A 40 16.35 -5.18 13.28
C THR A 40 17.25 -3.95 13.14
N HIS A 41 17.11 -3.22 12.03
CA HIS A 41 17.94 -2.05 11.72
C HIS A 41 17.54 -0.84 12.61
N PRO A 42 18.46 -0.09 13.23
CA PRO A 42 18.13 0.97 14.20
C PRO A 42 17.30 2.14 13.65
N ILE A 43 17.43 2.45 12.35
CA ILE A 43 16.60 3.47 11.69
C ILE A 43 15.15 2.98 11.46
N THR A 44 14.87 1.69 11.63
CA THR A 44 13.51 1.13 11.59
C THR A 44 12.75 1.29 12.91
N GLN A 45 13.23 2.10 13.86
CA GLN A 45 12.43 2.45 15.04
C GLN A 45 11.12 3.14 14.63
N ARG A 46 10.00 2.72 15.25
CA ARG A 46 8.62 3.19 14.97
C ARG A 46 8.47 4.71 14.81
N VAL A 47 9.29 5.51 15.49
CA VAL A 47 9.26 6.99 15.44
C VAL A 47 9.70 7.55 14.08
N TYR A 48 10.51 6.81 13.33
CA TYR A 48 10.89 7.14 11.94
C TYR A 48 10.07 6.36 10.89
N ARG A 49 9.30 5.34 11.31
CA ARG A 49 8.46 4.52 10.41
C ARG A 49 7.21 5.25 9.90
N SER A 50 6.87 6.45 10.40
CA SER A 50 5.59 7.11 10.07
C SER A 50 5.69 8.45 9.34
N ALA A 51 6.86 9.12 9.30
CA ALA A 51 6.96 10.50 8.79
C ALA A 51 6.60 10.65 7.29
N ASN A 52 6.78 9.60 6.48
CA ASN A 52 6.44 9.63 5.05
C ASN A 52 5.13 8.90 4.69
N LYS A 53 4.42 8.30 5.67
CA LYS A 53 3.21 7.51 5.41
C LYS A 53 1.92 8.17 5.93
N GLU A 54 1.98 8.96 7.00
CA GLU A 54 0.80 9.60 7.62
C GLU A 54 0.11 10.65 6.71
N ASN A 55 0.88 11.56 6.09
CA ASN A 55 0.30 12.68 5.31
C ASN A 55 -0.53 12.27 4.08
N PHE A 56 -0.35 11.06 3.55
CA PHE A 56 -1.01 10.64 2.30
C PHE A 56 -2.32 9.90 2.52
N GLU A 57 -2.45 9.19 3.66
CA GLU A 57 -3.66 8.45 3.99
C GLU A 57 -4.82 9.41 4.30
N GLU A 58 -4.53 10.60 4.84
CA GLU A 58 -5.50 11.67 5.12
C GLU A 58 -6.17 12.26 3.86
N ILE A 59 -5.53 12.19 2.68
CA ILE A 59 -6.00 12.88 1.46
C ILE A 59 -7.18 12.14 0.80
N ILE A 60 -7.24 10.81 0.86
CA ILE A 60 -8.27 10.02 0.17
C ILE A 60 -9.52 9.83 1.04
N ASN A 61 -9.41 9.92 2.37
CA ASN A 61 -10.58 9.90 3.24
C ASN A 61 -10.40 10.70 4.55
N PRO A 62 -10.69 12.01 4.57
CA PRO A 62 -10.50 12.87 5.75
C PRO A 62 -11.44 12.53 6.93
N LYS A 63 -12.31 11.53 6.77
CA LYS A 63 -13.25 11.06 7.81
C LYS A 63 -12.82 9.76 8.50
N LEU A 64 -11.89 9.01 7.93
CA LEU A 64 -11.29 7.88 8.62
C LEU A 64 -10.32 8.46 9.66
N THR A 65 -10.72 8.46 10.92
CA THR A 65 -9.79 8.73 12.02
C THR A 65 -8.81 7.56 12.11
N LEU A 66 -7.66 7.71 11.45
CA LEU A 66 -6.57 6.74 11.42
C LEU A 66 -6.00 6.44 12.82
N ASP A 67 -6.26 7.33 13.79
CA ASP A 67 -5.82 7.20 15.19
C ASP A 67 -6.20 5.87 15.86
N ASN A 68 -7.20 5.15 15.34
CA ASN A 68 -7.64 3.85 15.88
C ASN A 68 -7.34 2.64 14.97
N MET A 69 -6.71 2.81 13.81
CA MET A 69 -6.43 1.72 12.88
C MET A 69 -5.05 1.12 13.09
N MET A 70 -4.99 0.06 13.90
CA MET A 70 -3.75 -0.69 14.12
C MET A 70 -3.34 -1.43 12.84
N VAL A 71 -2.29 -0.94 12.17
CA VAL A 71 -1.57 -1.66 11.11
C VAL A 71 -0.62 -2.66 11.75
N THR A 72 -0.61 -3.89 11.24
CA THR A 72 0.24 -4.95 11.78
C THR A 72 1.69 -4.77 11.36
N ASP A 73 2.62 -5.32 12.15
CA ASP A 73 4.03 -5.31 11.80
C ASP A 73 4.28 -6.03 10.46
N PHE A 74 3.48 -7.06 10.12
CA PHE A 74 3.48 -7.70 8.80
C PHE A 74 3.28 -6.70 7.66
N MET A 75 2.24 -5.86 7.73
CA MET A 75 1.95 -4.92 6.65
C MET A 75 2.98 -3.78 6.61
N VAL A 76 3.51 -3.38 7.77
CA VAL A 76 4.60 -2.39 7.84
C VAL A 76 5.84 -2.91 7.13
N ASP A 77 6.30 -4.11 7.49
CA ASP A 77 7.51 -4.72 6.93
C ASP A 77 7.33 -4.96 5.41
N LEU A 78 6.17 -5.48 4.99
CA LEU A 78 5.84 -5.66 3.57
C LEU A 78 5.89 -4.34 2.78
N CYS A 79 5.41 -3.24 3.38
CA CYS A 79 5.48 -1.93 2.74
C CYS A 79 6.90 -1.39 2.69
N ASP A 80 7.67 -1.53 3.77
CA ASP A 80 9.05 -1.02 3.84
C ASP A 80 9.96 -1.70 2.81
N GLU A 81 9.71 -2.98 2.51
CA GLU A 81 10.52 -3.75 1.54
C GLU A 81 10.11 -3.51 0.08
N HIS A 82 8.83 -3.25 -0.19
CA HIS A 82 8.29 -3.34 -1.55
C HIS A 82 7.54 -2.11 -2.06
N VAL A 83 7.24 -1.14 -1.20
CA VAL A 83 6.49 0.06 -1.59
C VAL A 83 7.43 1.26 -1.55
N GLY A 84 7.54 1.98 -2.66
CA GLY A 84 8.38 3.18 -2.74
C GLY A 84 7.85 4.33 -1.87
N ASP A 85 8.69 5.35 -1.67
CA ASP A 85 8.36 6.52 -0.85
C ASP A 85 7.10 7.27 -1.32
N ASP A 86 6.74 7.14 -2.60
CA ASP A 86 5.52 7.73 -3.17
C ASP A 86 4.27 6.87 -3.00
N GLY A 87 4.39 5.73 -2.31
CA GLY A 87 3.33 4.75 -2.09
C GLY A 87 3.07 3.81 -3.27
N SER A 88 3.86 3.89 -4.35
CA SER A 88 3.72 3.03 -5.52
C SER A 88 4.74 1.89 -5.54
N CYS A 89 4.40 0.80 -6.25
CA CYS A 89 5.29 -0.34 -6.46
C CYS A 89 5.78 -0.41 -7.91
N THR A 90 6.95 -1.01 -8.14
CA THR A 90 7.27 -1.59 -9.44
C THR A 90 6.38 -2.80 -9.73
N VAL A 91 6.41 -3.34 -10.97
CA VAL A 91 5.59 -4.48 -11.36
C VAL A 91 5.81 -5.70 -10.47
N ASP A 92 7.07 -6.12 -10.29
CA ASP A 92 7.40 -7.31 -9.52
C ASP A 92 7.05 -7.14 -8.03
N GLN A 93 7.32 -5.95 -7.48
CA GLN A 93 6.94 -5.61 -6.10
C GLN A 93 5.42 -5.63 -5.90
N PHE A 94 4.65 -5.08 -6.85
CA PHE A 94 3.20 -5.08 -6.77
C PHE A 94 2.63 -6.49 -6.77
N HIS A 95 3.18 -7.36 -7.61
CA HIS A 95 2.80 -8.77 -7.65
C HIS A 95 3.08 -9.44 -6.31
N HIS A 96 4.27 -9.24 -5.76
CA HIS A 96 4.67 -9.80 -4.47
C HIS A 96 3.77 -9.32 -3.33
N VAL A 97 3.49 -8.01 -3.27
CA VAL A 97 2.61 -7.40 -2.26
C VAL A 97 1.22 -8.02 -2.32
N LEU A 98 0.59 -8.09 -3.50
CA LEU A 98 -0.75 -8.70 -3.63
C LEU A 98 -0.77 -10.19 -3.26
N ASP A 99 0.28 -10.94 -3.60
CA ASP A 99 0.40 -12.35 -3.25
C ASP A 99 0.56 -12.57 -1.74
N ALA A 100 1.43 -11.80 -1.10
CA ALA A 100 1.66 -11.86 0.33
C ALA A 100 0.37 -11.54 1.10
N ILE A 101 -0.34 -10.48 0.71
CA ILE A 101 -1.60 -10.07 1.33
C ILE A 101 -2.68 -11.13 1.11
N SER A 102 -2.86 -11.63 -0.12
CA SER A 102 -3.85 -12.66 -0.41
C SER A 102 -3.59 -13.96 0.38
N LYS A 103 -2.32 -14.34 0.50
CA LYS A 103 -1.91 -15.49 1.31
C LYS A 103 -2.15 -15.26 2.80
N GLN A 104 -1.89 -14.06 3.31
CA GLN A 104 -2.13 -13.71 4.71
C GLN A 104 -3.62 -13.67 5.05
N ASP A 105 -4.45 -13.11 4.18
CA ASP A 105 -5.91 -13.03 4.38
C ASP A 105 -6.57 -14.43 4.43
N SER A 106 -5.94 -15.40 3.76
CA SER A 106 -6.37 -16.81 3.75
C SER A 106 -5.95 -17.59 5.01
N GLN A 107 -5.10 -17.02 5.87
CA GLN A 107 -4.64 -17.66 7.10
C GLN A 107 -5.54 -17.34 8.31
N THR A 108 -5.35 -18.08 9.41
CA THR A 108 -6.03 -17.84 10.69
C THR A 108 -5.71 -16.46 11.28
N SER A 109 -4.52 -15.93 11.01
CA SER A 109 -4.10 -14.58 11.40
C SER A 109 -4.58 -13.56 10.36
N LYS A 110 -5.89 -13.30 10.37
CA LYS A 110 -6.54 -12.40 9.39
C LYS A 110 -5.94 -10.99 9.45
N LEU A 111 -5.88 -10.37 8.27
CA LEU A 111 -5.50 -8.97 8.11
C LEU A 111 -6.39 -8.07 8.98
N THR A 112 -5.78 -7.09 9.63
CA THR A 112 -6.55 -6.06 10.35
C THR A 112 -7.22 -5.13 9.35
N LEU A 113 -8.16 -4.33 9.84
CA LEU A 113 -8.78 -3.30 9.02
C LEU A 113 -7.75 -2.28 8.50
N GLY A 114 -6.77 -1.91 9.34
CA GLY A 114 -5.66 -1.05 8.95
C GLY A 114 -4.83 -1.64 7.81
N ASP A 115 -4.54 -2.94 7.84
CA ASP A 115 -3.81 -3.61 6.76
C ASP A 115 -4.56 -3.55 5.43
N LYS A 116 -5.88 -3.76 5.46
CA LYS A 116 -6.76 -3.70 4.28
C LYS A 116 -6.83 -2.30 3.70
N VAL A 117 -6.98 -1.29 4.55
CA VAL A 117 -6.97 0.12 4.17
C VAL A 117 -5.62 0.47 3.53
N ARG A 118 -4.50 0.11 4.16
CA ARG A 118 -3.15 0.32 3.59
C ARG A 118 -2.98 -0.36 2.23
N THR A 119 -3.54 -1.56 2.07
CA THR A 119 -3.52 -2.28 0.79
C THR A 119 -4.23 -1.49 -0.32
N CYS A 120 -5.40 -0.92 -0.02
CA CYS A 120 -6.13 -0.08 -0.99
C CYS A 120 -5.31 1.12 -1.47
N TYR A 121 -4.57 1.78 -0.56
CA TYR A 121 -3.68 2.87 -0.94
C TYR A 121 -2.56 2.42 -1.88
N VAL A 122 -1.93 1.28 -1.61
CA VAL A 122 -0.87 0.74 -2.47
C VAL A 122 -1.41 0.40 -3.86
N ILE A 123 -2.59 -0.21 -3.94
CA ILE A 123 -3.28 -0.52 -5.21
C ILE A 123 -3.56 0.75 -6.01
N ASP A 124 -4.21 1.74 -5.38
CA ASP A 124 -4.60 2.97 -6.06
C ASP A 124 -3.38 3.74 -6.57
N ARG A 125 -2.36 3.92 -5.73
CA ARG A 125 -1.13 4.65 -6.09
C ARG A 125 -0.34 3.96 -7.18
N THR A 126 -0.22 2.63 -7.11
CA THR A 126 0.53 1.88 -8.11
C THR A 126 -0.13 1.93 -9.48
N LEU A 127 -1.46 1.74 -9.54
CA LEU A 127 -2.19 1.71 -10.81
C LEU A 127 -2.42 3.10 -11.43
N HIS A 128 -2.40 4.16 -10.63
CA HIS A 128 -2.50 5.54 -11.11
C HIS A 128 -1.14 6.27 -11.17
N SER A 129 -0.02 5.58 -10.94
CA SER A 129 1.29 6.20 -10.96
C SER A 129 1.66 6.64 -12.37
N LYS A 130 2.01 7.93 -12.52
CA LYS A 130 2.48 8.52 -13.79
C LYS A 130 3.86 8.01 -14.22
N ARG A 131 4.54 7.22 -13.37
CA ARG A 131 5.90 6.71 -13.60
C ARG A 131 5.92 5.37 -14.32
N VAL A 132 4.76 4.74 -14.50
CA VAL A 132 4.63 3.39 -15.06
C VAL A 132 4.44 3.48 -16.58
N SER A 133 5.16 2.65 -17.33
CA SER A 133 5.01 2.56 -18.79
C SER A 133 3.67 1.90 -19.17
N GLU A 134 3.14 2.16 -20.37
CA GLU A 134 1.87 1.53 -20.80
C GLU A 134 1.92 -0.02 -20.74
N GLY A 135 3.06 -0.62 -21.09
CA GLY A 135 3.26 -2.08 -21.01
C GLY A 135 3.27 -2.62 -19.58
N ASP A 136 3.75 -1.83 -18.63
CA ASP A 136 3.74 -2.20 -17.21
C ASP A 136 2.35 -1.99 -16.58
N VAL A 137 1.60 -0.97 -17.00
CA VAL A 137 0.21 -0.77 -16.58
C VAL A 137 -0.65 -1.98 -16.92
N LEU A 138 -0.44 -2.60 -18.09
CA LEU A 138 -1.16 -3.82 -18.48
C LEU A 138 -0.88 -4.96 -17.49
N LYS A 139 0.39 -5.23 -17.17
CA LYS A 139 0.78 -6.30 -16.23
C LYS A 139 0.24 -6.09 -14.82
N LEU A 140 0.37 -4.85 -14.31
CA LEU A 140 -0.18 -4.46 -13.01
C LEU A 140 -1.70 -4.68 -12.98
N THR A 141 -2.38 -4.26 -14.05
CA THR A 141 -3.83 -4.42 -14.18
C THR A 141 -4.20 -5.90 -14.20
N GLU A 142 -3.55 -6.72 -15.02
CA GLU A 142 -3.79 -8.17 -15.07
C GLU A 142 -3.63 -8.82 -13.69
N ARG A 143 -2.58 -8.45 -12.94
CA ARG A 143 -2.38 -8.99 -11.60
C ARG A 143 -3.47 -8.57 -10.64
N TYR A 144 -3.81 -7.29 -10.61
CA TYR A 144 -4.92 -6.77 -9.81
C TYR A 144 -6.24 -7.47 -10.16
N GLN A 145 -6.53 -7.70 -11.44
CA GLN A 145 -7.74 -8.38 -11.89
C GLN A 145 -7.79 -9.85 -11.43
N SER A 146 -6.63 -10.52 -11.39
CA SER A 146 -6.54 -11.93 -10.99
C SER A 146 -6.74 -12.17 -9.48
N ILE A 147 -6.23 -11.27 -8.64
CA ILE A 147 -6.17 -11.43 -7.16
C ILE A 147 -6.83 -10.25 -6.45
N GLY A 148 -6.34 -9.04 -6.70
CA GLY A 148 -6.73 -7.83 -5.96
C GLY A 148 -8.24 -7.54 -5.99
N ALA A 149 -8.87 -7.61 -7.17
CA ALA A 149 -10.30 -7.33 -7.31
C ALA A 149 -11.17 -8.32 -6.51
N ARG A 150 -10.81 -9.61 -6.49
CA ARG A 150 -11.53 -10.65 -5.73
C ARG A 150 -11.38 -10.44 -4.22
N MET A 151 -10.16 -10.15 -3.80
CA MET A 151 -9.85 -9.83 -2.40
C MET A 151 -10.66 -8.61 -1.93
N LEU A 152 -10.70 -7.52 -2.72
CA LEU A 152 -11.49 -6.34 -2.39
C LEU A 152 -12.99 -6.64 -2.31
N LEU A 153 -13.55 -7.43 -3.24
CA LEU A 153 -14.96 -7.82 -3.17
C LEU A 153 -15.25 -8.62 -1.89
N GLN A 154 -14.38 -9.56 -1.54
CA GLN A 154 -14.54 -10.33 -0.30
C GLN A 154 -14.55 -9.42 0.92
N TRP A 155 -13.66 -8.42 0.96
CA TRP A 155 -13.63 -7.46 2.07
C TRP A 155 -14.87 -6.58 2.12
N VAL A 156 -15.43 -6.15 0.98
CA VAL A 156 -16.73 -5.46 0.95
C VAL A 156 -17.79 -6.34 1.61
N VAL A 157 -17.91 -7.60 1.20
CA VAL A 157 -18.90 -8.54 1.75
C VAL A 157 -18.68 -8.75 3.25
N ASP A 158 -17.45 -9.01 3.68
CA ASP A 158 -17.13 -9.27 5.09
C ASP A 158 -17.48 -8.08 5.98
N THR A 159 -17.20 -6.87 5.51
CA THR A 159 -17.44 -5.62 6.25
C THR A 159 -18.92 -5.26 6.28
N THR A 160 -19.70 -5.57 5.24
CA THR A 160 -21.14 -5.26 5.19
C THR A 160 -22.04 -6.33 5.79
N SER A 161 -21.53 -7.55 6.04
CA SER A 161 -22.35 -8.69 6.49
C SER A 161 -22.44 -8.85 8.01
N ARG A 162 -21.69 -8.07 8.80
CA ARG A 162 -21.65 -8.18 10.28
C ARG A 162 -22.51 -7.09 10.93
N GLY A 163 -23.12 -7.42 12.07
CA GLY A 163 -24.19 -6.64 12.73
C GLY A 163 -23.91 -5.18 13.08
N GLN A 164 -22.68 -4.68 12.86
CA GLN A 164 -22.38 -3.27 12.71
C GLN A 164 -21.40 -3.12 11.52
N PRO A 165 -21.87 -2.74 10.33
CA PRO A 165 -21.02 -2.57 9.17
C PRO A 165 -20.10 -1.35 9.36
N ASP A 166 -18.82 -1.50 9.02
CA ASP A 166 -17.90 -0.36 8.89
C ASP A 166 -18.10 0.27 7.51
N GLU A 167 -19.05 1.21 7.43
CA GLU A 167 -19.44 1.82 6.16
C GLU A 167 -18.27 2.56 5.50
N ASP A 168 -17.40 3.19 6.28
CA ASP A 168 -16.28 3.97 5.75
C ASP A 168 -15.27 3.08 5.02
N CYS A 169 -14.96 1.92 5.59
CA CYS A 169 -14.09 0.93 4.95
C CYS A 169 -14.75 0.25 3.75
N ALA A 170 -16.02 -0.15 3.87
CA ALA A 170 -16.76 -0.71 2.75
C ALA A 170 -16.84 0.28 1.57
N ASN A 171 -17.08 1.56 1.86
CA ASN A 171 -17.08 2.64 0.87
C ASN A 171 -15.71 2.79 0.20
N LEU A 172 -14.61 2.73 0.95
CA LEU A 172 -13.26 2.78 0.39
C LEU A 172 -13.02 1.62 -0.58
N PHE A 173 -13.32 0.39 -0.16
CA PHE A 173 -13.10 -0.81 -0.98
C PHE A 173 -13.94 -0.77 -2.27
N LEU A 174 -15.21 -0.36 -2.17
CA LEU A 174 -16.09 -0.16 -3.32
C LEU A 174 -15.57 0.92 -4.27
N ARG A 175 -15.04 2.03 -3.75
CA ARG A 175 -14.47 3.11 -4.58
C ARG A 175 -13.26 2.63 -5.37
N VAL A 176 -12.35 1.87 -4.75
CA VAL A 176 -11.20 1.29 -5.48
C VAL A 176 -11.68 0.35 -6.59
N LEU A 177 -12.66 -0.51 -6.30
CA LEU A 177 -13.27 -1.39 -7.31
C LEU A 177 -13.96 -0.61 -8.44
N ILE A 178 -14.60 0.53 -8.15
CA ILE A 178 -15.24 1.38 -9.17
C ILE A 178 -14.20 2.08 -10.05
N SER A 179 -13.09 2.55 -9.47
CA SER A 179 -12.00 3.18 -10.23
C SER A 179 -11.35 2.21 -11.20
N ILE A 180 -11.25 0.94 -10.81
CA ILE A 180 -10.59 -0.12 -11.60
C ILE A 180 -11.50 -1.35 -11.61
N PRO A 181 -12.60 -1.33 -12.39
CA PRO A 181 -13.58 -2.40 -12.38
C PRO A 181 -12.99 -3.68 -13.00
N PRO A 182 -13.48 -4.85 -12.58
CA PRO A 182 -13.18 -6.10 -13.26
C PRO A 182 -13.48 -6.00 -14.76
N LYS A 183 -12.66 -6.60 -15.62
CA LYS A 183 -12.90 -6.63 -17.08
C LYS A 183 -13.20 -8.03 -17.60
N ASP A 184 -12.84 -9.08 -16.86
CA ASP A 184 -13.12 -10.47 -17.26
C ASP A 184 -14.63 -10.76 -17.14
N PRO A 185 -15.32 -11.15 -18.24
CA PRO A 185 -16.75 -11.48 -18.23
C PRO A 185 -17.17 -12.54 -17.20
N ARG A 186 -16.28 -13.49 -16.87
CA ARG A 186 -16.55 -14.53 -15.87
C ARG A 186 -16.57 -13.91 -14.46
N VAL A 187 -15.58 -13.06 -14.18
CA VAL A 187 -15.46 -12.34 -12.90
C VAL A 187 -16.61 -11.35 -12.75
N LEU A 188 -16.98 -10.64 -13.81
CA LEU A 188 -18.13 -9.73 -13.84
C LEU A 188 -19.43 -10.42 -13.46
N ARG A 189 -19.69 -11.63 -13.97
CA ARG A 189 -20.89 -12.41 -13.64
C ARG A 189 -20.90 -12.86 -12.17
N GLU A 190 -19.77 -13.37 -11.70
CA GLU A 190 -19.58 -13.78 -10.30
C GLU A 190 -19.85 -12.59 -9.37
N PHE A 191 -19.19 -11.47 -9.63
CA PHE A 191 -19.28 -10.25 -8.83
C PHE A 191 -20.68 -9.66 -8.88
N GLY A 192 -21.31 -9.61 -10.07
CA GLY A 192 -22.64 -9.04 -10.24
C GLY A 192 -23.69 -9.71 -9.35
N SER A 193 -23.63 -11.04 -9.21
CA SER A 193 -24.55 -11.77 -8.33
C SER A 193 -24.35 -11.40 -6.84
N VAL A 194 -23.10 -11.27 -6.40
CA VAL A 194 -22.73 -10.91 -5.03
C VAL A 194 -23.12 -9.47 -4.72
N LEU A 195 -22.79 -8.54 -5.62
CA LEU A 195 -23.07 -7.12 -5.47
C LEU A 195 -24.58 -6.83 -5.48
N ALA A 196 -25.37 -7.49 -6.35
CA ALA A 196 -26.83 -7.33 -6.37
C ALA A 196 -27.47 -7.82 -5.06
N ALA A 197 -27.00 -8.96 -4.53
CA ALA A 197 -27.44 -9.47 -3.23
C ALA A 197 -27.10 -8.49 -2.10
N GLN A 198 -25.89 -7.91 -2.10
CA GLN A 198 -25.49 -6.91 -1.11
C GLN A 198 -26.30 -5.60 -1.24
N ALA A 199 -26.48 -5.07 -2.45
CA ALA A 199 -27.21 -3.83 -2.71
C ALA A 199 -28.64 -3.86 -2.18
N SER A 200 -29.33 -5.00 -2.34
CA SER A 200 -30.70 -5.18 -1.86
C SER A 200 -30.83 -5.22 -0.33
N ARG A 201 -29.74 -5.54 0.38
CA ARG A 201 -29.67 -5.64 1.84
C ARG A 201 -29.14 -4.38 2.51
N GLN A 202 -28.49 -3.49 1.78
CA GLN A 202 -27.91 -2.27 2.36
C GLN A 202 -29.00 -1.28 2.76
N GLU A 203 -28.96 -0.81 4.01
CA GLU A 203 -29.81 0.26 4.51
C GLU A 203 -29.26 1.65 4.14
N SER A 204 -27.93 1.80 4.17
CA SER A 204 -27.22 3.04 3.83
C SER A 204 -27.43 3.45 2.37
N PRO A 205 -27.99 4.64 2.10
CA PRO A 205 -28.23 5.11 0.73
C PRO A 205 -26.91 5.33 -0.03
N VAL A 206 -25.83 5.69 0.67
CA VAL A 206 -24.51 5.91 0.08
C VAL A 206 -23.90 4.59 -0.40
N MET A 207 -23.85 3.58 0.46
CA MET A 207 -23.34 2.26 0.08
C MET A 207 -24.19 1.65 -1.04
N ARG A 208 -25.53 1.74 -0.95
CA ARG A 208 -26.44 1.25 -1.99
C ARG A 208 -26.16 1.91 -3.35
N ALA A 209 -25.89 3.22 -3.37
CA ALA A 209 -25.53 3.94 -4.58
C ALA A 209 -24.20 3.45 -5.17
N LEU A 210 -23.18 3.20 -4.33
CA LEU A 210 -21.89 2.65 -4.78
C LEU A 210 -22.01 1.24 -5.35
N PHE A 211 -22.78 0.35 -4.70
CA PHE A 211 -23.06 -0.99 -5.25
C PHE A 211 -23.74 -0.90 -6.62
N ASN A 212 -24.77 -0.05 -6.75
CA ASN A 212 -25.47 0.14 -8.02
C ASN A 212 -24.58 0.76 -9.10
N GLN A 213 -23.69 1.69 -8.73
CA GLN A 213 -22.72 2.26 -9.65
C GLN A 213 -21.75 1.19 -10.19
N LEU A 214 -21.24 0.32 -9.32
CA LEU A 214 -20.36 -0.77 -9.74
C LEU A 214 -21.09 -1.78 -10.63
N LEU A 215 -22.35 -2.13 -10.30
CA LEU A 215 -23.19 -3.00 -11.14
C LEU A 215 -23.42 -2.40 -12.53
N ALA A 216 -23.71 -1.10 -12.62
CA ALA A 216 -23.90 -0.42 -13.90
C ALA A 216 -22.64 -0.39 -14.79
N LEU A 217 -21.45 -0.55 -14.21
CA LEU A 217 -20.20 -0.69 -14.98
C LEU A 217 -20.08 -2.07 -15.62
N PHE A 218 -20.80 -3.08 -15.14
CA PHE A 218 -20.73 -4.45 -15.65
C PHE A 218 -21.70 -4.71 -16.81
N GLU A 219 -22.69 -3.84 -16.98
CA GLU A 219 -23.72 -3.89 -18.02
C GLU A 219 -23.30 -3.20 -19.33
N LYS A 220 -22.13 -2.54 -19.34
CA LYS A 220 -21.55 -1.84 -20.49
C LYS A 220 -20.57 -2.72 -21.26
#